data_AF-A0A937L1U6-F1
#
_entry.id   AF-A0A937L1U6-F1
#
_cell.length_a   1.000
_cell.length_b   1.000
_cell.length_c   1.000
_cell.angle_alpha   90.00
_cell.angle_beta   90.00
_cell.angle_gamma   90.00
#
_symmetry.space_group_name_H-M   'P 1'
#
loop_
_entity.id
_entity.type
_entity.pdbx_description
1 polymer ?
#
loop_
_entity_poly.entity_id
_entity_poly.type
_entity_poly.pdbx_seq_one_letter_code
_entity_poly.pdbx_strand_id
1 'polypeptide(L)'
;MLTLLRALTAAVVFMSSVGVVAQEQYEEGVHYELIEPAIHTGVSDRVVVTEFFSYGCGHCYNFEPLLESFDARLPDGVMLQRTPVIWNN
;
A
#
# COMPACT_ATOMS: atom_id res chain seq x y z
N MET A 1 -14.10 46.34 -10.88
CA MET A 1 -14.59 44.97 -11.19
C MET A 1 -13.46 43.99 -11.47
N LEU A 2 -12.54 44.25 -12.43
CA LEU A 2 -11.42 43.33 -12.73
C LEU A 2 -10.44 43.08 -11.56
N THR A 3 -10.24 44.06 -10.67
CA THR A 3 -9.37 43.93 -9.49
C THR A 3 -9.95 43.01 -8.41
N LEU A 4 -11.27 43.04 -8.20
CA LEU A 4 -11.99 42.13 -7.31
C LEU A 4 -11.98 40.69 -7.84
N LEU A 5 -12.09 40.52 -9.16
CA LEU A 5 -12.02 39.20 -9.81
C LEU A 5 -10.64 38.55 -9.64
N ARG A 6 -9.56 39.34 -9.77
CA ARG A 6 -8.18 38.88 -9.56
C ARG A 6 -7.88 38.51 -8.10
N ALA A 7 -8.43 39.27 -7.15
CA ALA A 7 -8.31 38.96 -5.73
C ALA A 7 -9.05 37.65 -5.38
N LEU A 8 -10.23 37.42 -5.97
CA LEU A 8 -10.98 36.16 -5.80
C LEU A 8 -10.20 34.96 -6.35
N THR A 9 -9.61 35.08 -7.55
CA THR A 9 -8.82 33.99 -8.12
C THR A 9 -7.58 33.66 -7.29
N ALA A 10 -6.92 34.65 -6.70
CA ALA A 10 -5.76 34.43 -5.83
C ALA A 10 -6.15 33.73 -4.52
N ALA A 11 -7.32 34.06 -3.95
CA ALA A 11 -7.83 33.41 -2.74
C ALA A 11 -8.21 31.93 -2.97
N VAL A 12 -8.78 31.59 -4.13
CA VAL A 12 -9.12 30.20 -4.49
C VAL A 12 -7.87 29.34 -4.67
N VAL A 13 -6.82 29.89 -5.29
CA VAL A 13 -5.53 29.17 -5.45
C VAL A 13 -4.85 28.92 -4.09
N PHE A 14 -4.92 29.88 -3.16
CA PHE A 14 -4.33 29.73 -1.83
C PHE A 14 -5.07 28.70 -0.96
N MET A 15 -6.36 28.49 -1.17
CA MET A 15 -7.18 27.54 -0.41
C MET A 15 -7.05 26.09 -0.93
N SER A 16 -6.35 25.88 -2.04
CA SER A 16 -6.09 24.57 -2.65
C SER A 16 -4.86 23.85 -2.09
N SER A 17 -4.11 24.47 -1.17
CA SER A 17 -2.84 23.95 -0.64
C SER A 17 -2.97 23.17 0.68
N VAL A 18 -4.18 23.00 1.21
CA VAL A 18 -4.41 22.19 2.43
C VAL A 18 -4.73 20.76 2.02
N GLY A 19 -3.71 19.90 1.97
CA GLY A 19 -3.92 18.49 1.69
C GLY A 19 -2.68 17.61 1.56
N VAL A 20 -1.52 17.98 2.11
CA VAL A 20 -0.43 17.00 2.31
C VAL A 20 -0.53 16.52 3.74
N VAL A 21 -1.26 15.42 3.95
CA VAL A 21 -1.07 14.60 5.14
C VAL A 21 0.30 13.96 4.95
N ALA A 22 1.28 14.33 5.76
CA ALA A 22 2.53 13.60 5.80
C ALA A 22 2.19 12.16 6.20
N GLN A 23 2.29 11.22 5.26
CA GLN A 23 2.23 9.81 5.60
C GLN A 23 3.40 9.52 6.55
N GLU A 24 3.12 8.85 7.67
CA GLU A 24 4.17 8.35 8.54
C GLU A 24 5.18 7.56 7.68
N GLN A 25 6.45 7.92 7.81
CA GLN A 25 7.52 7.27 7.07
C GLN A 25 7.76 5.89 7.69
N TYR A 26 7.73 4.85 6.86
CA TYR A 26 8.03 3.49 7.32
C TYR A 26 9.51 3.35 7.67
N GLU A 27 9.79 2.98 8.91
CA GLU A 27 11.14 2.75 9.44
C GLU A 27 11.51 1.25 9.41
N GLU A 28 12.69 0.94 8.85
CA GLU A 28 13.28 -0.40 8.86
C GLU A 28 13.61 -0.85 10.29
N GLY A 29 13.36 -2.12 10.61
CA GLY A 29 13.53 -2.68 11.95
C GLY A 29 12.40 -2.35 12.93
N VAL A 30 11.44 -1.51 12.53
CA VAL A 30 10.22 -1.22 13.30
C VAL A 30 8.98 -1.73 12.57
N HIS A 31 8.82 -1.34 11.30
CA HIS A 31 7.63 -1.66 10.52
C HIS A 31 7.86 -2.74 9.47
N TYR A 32 9.10 -2.88 8.98
CA TYR A 32 9.50 -3.89 8.01
C TYR A 32 10.95 -4.33 8.23
N GLU A 33 11.30 -5.48 7.69
CA GLU A 33 12.67 -5.99 7.62
C GLU A 33 13.05 -6.18 6.15
N LEU A 34 14.31 -5.87 5.81
CA LEU A 34 14.84 -6.16 4.48
C LEU A 34 15.16 -7.65 4.37
N ILE A 35 14.57 -8.32 3.38
CA ILE A 35 14.88 -9.73 3.09
C ILE A 35 16.12 -9.78 2.20
N GLU A 36 17.21 -10.33 2.74
CA GLU A 36 18.46 -10.55 2.01
C GLU A 36 18.82 -12.05 1.93
N PRO A 37 19.08 -12.59 0.73
CA PRO A 37 19.04 -11.90 -0.57
C PRO A 37 17.61 -11.64 -1.06
N ALA A 38 17.47 -10.65 -1.97
CA ALA A 38 16.18 -10.36 -2.60
C ALA A 38 15.59 -11.62 -3.27
N ILE A 39 14.32 -11.88 -3.00
CA ILE A 39 13.61 -13.06 -3.52
C ILE A 39 13.01 -12.74 -4.88
N HIS A 40 13.30 -13.58 -5.88
CA HIS A 40 12.66 -13.48 -7.18
C HIS A 40 11.20 -13.89 -7.11
N THR A 41 10.32 -13.01 -7.58
CA THR A 41 8.87 -13.19 -7.57
C THR A 41 8.34 -13.82 -8.86
N GLY A 42 9.20 -14.02 -9.87
CA GLY A 42 8.80 -14.52 -11.21
C GLY A 42 8.04 -13.50 -12.07
N VAL A 43 7.76 -12.31 -11.54
CA VAL A 43 7.10 -11.19 -12.23
C VAL A 43 8.07 -10.00 -12.23
N SER A 44 8.30 -9.39 -13.40
CA SER A 44 9.38 -8.39 -13.58
C SER A 44 8.88 -6.96 -13.81
N ASP A 45 7.62 -6.78 -14.19
CA ASP A 45 7.00 -5.51 -14.56
C ASP A 45 6.06 -4.96 -13.49
N ARG A 46 5.96 -5.63 -12.33
CA ARG A 46 5.03 -5.30 -11.24
C ARG A 46 5.68 -5.44 -9.88
N VAL A 47 5.19 -4.64 -8.93
CA VAL A 47 5.45 -4.87 -7.51
C VAL A 47 4.58 -6.03 -7.03
N VAL A 48 5.20 -7.06 -6.46
CA VAL A 48 4.48 -8.23 -5.96
C VAL A 48 4.43 -8.20 -4.44
N VAL A 49 3.23 -8.10 -3.88
CA VAL A 49 2.97 -8.31 -2.46
C VAL A 49 2.65 -9.80 -2.29
N THR A 50 3.45 -10.53 -1.50
CA THR A 50 3.20 -11.95 -1.24
C THR A 50 2.70 -12.15 0.18
N GLU A 51 1.54 -12.76 0.33
CA GLU A 51 1.07 -13.30 1.62
C GLU A 51 1.48 -14.78 1.72
N PHE A 52 2.19 -15.13 2.80
CA PHE A 52 2.41 -16.52 3.18
C PHE A 52 1.36 -16.93 4.21
N PHE A 53 0.52 -17.91 3.86
CA PHE A 53 -0.63 -18.28 4.69
C PHE A 53 -0.81 -19.79 4.81
N SER A 54 -1.64 -20.23 5.75
CA SER A 54 -2.09 -21.62 5.83
C SER A 54 -3.59 -21.69 6.09
N TYR A 55 -4.30 -22.63 5.46
CA TYR A 55 -5.72 -22.85 5.72
C TYR A 55 -6.01 -23.29 7.16
N GLY A 56 -5.02 -23.81 7.89
CA GLY A 56 -5.15 -24.16 9.31
C GLY A 56 -4.84 -23.00 10.28
N CYS A 57 -4.46 -21.83 9.78
CA CYS A 57 -4.02 -20.70 10.59
C CYS A 57 -5.20 -19.77 10.94
N GLY A 58 -5.61 -19.75 12.20
CA GLY A 58 -6.69 -18.88 12.67
C GLY A 58 -6.40 -17.38 12.52
N HIS A 59 -5.15 -16.95 12.66
CA HIS A 59 -4.76 -15.56 12.42
C HIS A 59 -4.91 -15.15 10.96
N CYS A 60 -4.53 -16.03 10.04
CA CYS A 60 -4.64 -15.85 8.61
C CYS A 60 -6.12 -15.74 8.21
N TYR A 61 -6.97 -16.64 8.75
CA TYR A 61 -8.42 -16.56 8.55
C TYR A 61 -9.02 -15.22 9.01
N ASN A 62 -8.60 -14.71 10.17
CA ASN A 62 -9.08 -13.44 10.68
C ASN A 62 -8.56 -12.23 9.88
N PHE A 63 -7.40 -12.36 9.22
CA PHE A 63 -6.78 -11.31 8.42
C PHE A 63 -7.34 -11.22 7.00
N GLU A 64 -7.86 -12.32 6.45
CA GLU A 64 -8.34 -12.39 5.06
C GLU A 64 -9.30 -11.26 4.66
N PRO A 65 -10.33 -10.89 5.46
CA PRO A 65 -11.24 -9.81 5.05
C PRO A 65 -10.54 -8.46 4.86
N LEU A 66 -9.50 -8.18 5.66
CA LEU A 66 -8.69 -6.98 5.52
C LEU A 66 -7.82 -7.06 4.25
N LEU A 67 -7.22 -8.22 3.99
CA LEU A 67 -6.38 -8.46 2.83
C LEU A 67 -7.18 -8.37 1.52
N GLU A 68 -8.40 -8.93 1.47
CA GLU A 68 -9.31 -8.80 0.32
C GLU A 68 -9.65 -7.33 0.04
N SER A 69 -9.92 -6.55 1.10
CA SER A 69 -10.18 -5.11 0.96
C SER A 69 -8.95 -4.33 0.47
N PHE A 70 -7.75 -4.80 0.80
CA PHE A 70 -6.50 -4.23 0.33
C PHE A 70 -6.26 -4.55 -1.15
N ASP A 71 -6.42 -5.81 -1.54
CA ASP A 71 -6.29 -6.30 -2.93
C ASP A 71 -7.18 -5.51 -3.89
N ALA A 72 -8.45 -5.30 -3.50
CA ALA A 72 -9.43 -4.54 -4.29
C ALA A 72 -9.07 -3.05 -4.50
N ARG A 73 -8.10 -2.51 -3.75
CA ARG A 73 -7.68 -1.10 -3.81
C ARG A 73 -6.24 -0.93 -4.30
N LEU A 74 -5.60 -1.99 -4.76
CA LEU A 74 -4.24 -1.91 -5.27
C LEU A 74 -4.17 -0.97 -6.48
N PRO A 75 -3.15 -0.09 -6.54
CA PRO A 75 -2.93 0.75 -7.70
C PRO A 75 -2.39 -0.07 -8.88
N ASP A 76 -2.44 0.52 -10.08
CA ASP A 76 -1.85 -0.07 -11.28
C ASP A 76 -0.37 -0.42 -11.07
N GLY A 77 0.05 -1.59 -11.56
CA GLY A 77 1.43 -2.06 -11.43
C GLY A 77 1.76 -2.77 -10.11
N VAL A 78 0.79 -2.95 -9.21
CA VAL A 78 0.92 -3.76 -7.99
C VAL A 78 0.01 -4.99 -8.09
N MET A 79 0.45 -6.12 -7.56
CA MET A 79 -0.38 -7.32 -7.46
C MET A 79 -0.17 -8.04 -6.13
N LEU A 80 -1.25 -8.66 -5.64
CA LEU A 80 -1.22 -9.57 -4.50
C LEU A 80 -1.10 -11.03 -5.00
N GLN A 81 -0.18 -11.78 -4.39
CA GLN A 81 -0.06 -13.22 -4.54
C GLN A 81 -0.18 -13.90 -3.18
N ARG A 82 -0.89 -15.02 -3.12
CA ARG A 82 -1.01 -15.85 -1.91
C ARG A 82 -0.23 -17.14 -2.10
N THR A 83 0.67 -17.44 -1.18
CA THR A 83 1.52 -18.64 -1.20
C THR A 83 1.21 -19.49 0.03
N PRO A 84 0.59 -20.68 -0.13
CA PRO A 84 0.32 -21.53 1.01
C PRO A 84 1.63 -22.10 1.56
N VAL A 85 1.86 -21.97 2.86
CA VAL A 85 2.97 -22.60 3.54
C VAL A 85 2.64 -24.05 3.86
N ILE A 86 3.55 -24.95 3.47
CA ILE A 86 3.48 -26.38 3.80
C ILE A 86 4.62 -26.68 4.77
N TRP A 87 4.26 -26.99 6.00
CA TRP A 87 5.21 -27.45 6.99
C TRP A 87 5.34 -28.97 6.85
N ASN A 88 6.52 -29.45 6.45
CA ASN A 88 6.87 -30.85 6.62
C ASN A 88 7.40 -31.02 8.05
N ASN A 89 6.71 -31.83 8.85
CA ASN A 89 7.28 -32.38 10.09
C ASN A 89 8.24 -33.53 9.77
#